data_AF-A0A090DZE1-F1
#
_entry.id   AF-A0A090DZE1-F1
#
_cell.length_a   1.000
_cell.length_b   1.000
_cell.length_c   1.000
_cell.angle_alpha   90.00
_cell.angle_beta   90.00
_cell.angle_gamma   90.00
#
_symmetry.space_group_name_H-M   'P 1'
#
loop_
_entity.id
_entity.type
_entity.pdbx_description
1 polymer ?
#
loop_
_entity_poly.entity_id
_entity_poly.type
_entity_poly.pdbx_seq_one_letter_code
_entity_poly.pdbx_strand_id
1 'polypeptide(L)'
;MITHAANEKRARRLAEALTPVIQQHLGSRVMVEADRRTIEAAQKVAEAVNQLDQTKFAGGREVAARRALERAARSLRTQLNNREKNRGRK
;
A
#
# COMPACT_ATOMS: atom_id res chain seq x y z
N MET A 1 -19.33 -36.35 -27.61
CA MET A 1 -18.26 -35.34 -27.78
C MET A 1 -18.91 -33.98 -28.00
N ILE A 2 -19.21 -33.23 -26.94
CA ILE A 2 -19.67 -31.84 -27.07
C ILE A 2 -18.44 -31.03 -27.43
N THR A 3 -18.42 -30.62 -28.69
CA THR A 3 -17.25 -30.17 -29.44
C THR A 3 -16.67 -28.88 -28.88
N HIS A 4 -15.34 -28.79 -28.88
CA HIS A 4 -14.52 -27.62 -28.52
C HIS A 4 -15.11 -26.27 -29.02
N ALA A 5 -15.70 -26.27 -30.21
CA ALA A 5 -16.35 -25.12 -30.84
C ALA A 5 -17.57 -24.56 -30.08
N ALA A 6 -18.32 -25.41 -29.36
CA ALA A 6 -19.45 -24.97 -28.54
C ALA A 6 -18.96 -24.27 -27.26
N ASN A 7 -17.86 -24.76 -26.69
CA ASN A 7 -17.20 -24.12 -25.55
C ASN A 7 -16.57 -22.78 -25.94
N GLU A 8 -15.95 -22.68 -27.11
CA GLU A 8 -15.41 -21.41 -27.62
C GLU A 8 -16.50 -20.36 -27.85
N LYS A 9 -17.64 -20.73 -28.48
CA LYS A 9 -18.78 -19.82 -28.64
C LYS A 9 -19.31 -19.32 -27.29
N ARG A 10 -19.37 -20.20 -26.29
CA ARG A 10 -19.87 -19.85 -24.95
C ARG A 10 -18.89 -18.93 -24.21
N ALA A 11 -17.59 -19.21 -24.31
CA ALA A 11 -16.53 -18.36 -23.76
C ALA A 11 -16.52 -16.97 -24.41
N ARG A 12 -16.72 -16.89 -25.74
CA ARG A 12 -16.76 -15.62 -26.48
C ARG A 12 -17.94 -14.74 -26.07
N ARG A 13 -19.14 -15.31 -25.93
CA ARG A 13 -20.32 -14.60 -25.42
C ARG A 13 -20.14 -14.13 -23.97
N LEU A 14 -19.49 -14.94 -23.13
CA LEU A 14 -19.18 -14.55 -21.75
C LEU A 14 -18.20 -13.37 -21.72
N ALA A 15 -17.14 -13.42 -22.55
CA ALA A 15 -16.18 -12.33 -22.66
C ALA A 15 -16.83 -11.03 -23.16
N GLU A 16 -17.70 -11.10 -24.19
CA GLU A 16 -18.45 -9.95 -24.70
C GLU A 16 -19.37 -9.33 -23.62
N ALA A 17 -20.04 -10.16 -22.83
CA ALA A 17 -20.91 -9.70 -21.74
C ALA A 17 -20.12 -9.07 -20.57
N LEU A 18 -18.94 -9.59 -20.26
CA LEU A 18 -18.09 -9.10 -19.17
C LEU A 18 -17.26 -7.86 -19.58
N THR A 19 -17.00 -7.66 -20.87
CA THR A 19 -16.20 -6.54 -21.39
C THR A 19 -16.67 -5.17 -20.89
N PRO A 20 -17.97 -4.79 -20.96
CA PRO A 20 -18.41 -3.48 -20.46
C PRO A 20 -18.28 -3.33 -18.94
N VAL A 21 -18.48 -4.40 -18.16
CA VAL A 21 -18.30 -4.40 -16.70
C VAL A 21 -16.82 -4.21 -16.34
N ILE A 22 -15.95 -4.93 -17.05
CA ILE A 22 -14.49 -4.81 -16.93
C ILE A 22 -14.05 -3.39 -17.33
N GLN A 23 -14.54 -2.84 -18.44
CA GLN A 23 -14.22 -1.48 -18.87
C GLN A 23 -14.73 -0.41 -17.90
N GLN A 24 -15.94 -0.59 -17.34
CA GLN A 24 -16.49 0.29 -16.31
C GLN A 24 -15.63 0.28 -15.04
N HIS A 25 -15.03 -0.86 -14.67
CA HIS A 25 -14.18 -0.99 -13.49
C HIS A 25 -12.70 -0.67 -13.75
N LEU A 26 -12.20 -0.85 -14.98
CA LEU A 26 -10.85 -0.46 -15.38
C LEU A 26 -10.73 1.06 -15.61
N GLY A 27 -11.84 1.73 -15.92
CA GLY A 27 -11.90 3.18 -16.14
C GLY A 27 -11.79 4.03 -14.87
N SER A 28 -11.99 3.44 -13.68
CA SER A 28 -11.81 4.14 -12.41
C SER A 28 -10.32 4.19 -12.04
N ARG A 29 -9.56 5.00 -12.77
CA ARG A 29 -8.26 5.45 -12.32
C ARG A 29 -8.46 6.26 -11.04
N VAL A 30 -8.37 5.61 -9.89
CA VAL A 30 -8.33 6.29 -8.59
C VAL A 30 -6.96 6.96 -8.50
N MET A 31 -6.91 8.24 -8.86
CA MET A 31 -5.76 9.07 -8.55
C MET A 31 -5.68 9.23 -7.04
N VAL A 32 -4.82 8.44 -6.41
CA VAL A 32 -4.47 8.63 -5.00
C VAL A 32 -3.42 9.73 -4.96
N GLU A 33 -3.82 10.91 -4.51
CA GLU A 33 -2.86 11.97 -4.21
C GLU A 33 -1.84 11.44 -3.19
N ALA A 34 -0.55 11.54 -3.55
CA ALA A 34 0.52 11.06 -2.71
C ALA A 34 0.55 11.90 -1.43
N ASP A 35 0.21 11.29 -0.30
CA ASP A 35 0.31 11.92 1.00
C ASP A 35 1.80 12.01 1.39
N ARG A 36 2.41 13.12 0.98
CA ARG A 36 3.82 13.41 1.20
C ARG A 36 4.22 13.27 2.67
N ARG A 37 3.35 13.67 3.61
CA ARG A 37 3.64 13.58 5.05
C ARG A 37 3.69 12.14 5.52
N THR A 38 2.77 11.30 5.04
CA THR A 38 2.79 9.86 5.32
C THR A 38 4.03 9.20 4.73
N ILE A 39 4.43 9.58 3.51
CA ILE A 39 5.64 9.05 2.85
C ILE A 39 6.90 9.44 3.63
N GLU A 40 7.06 10.72 3.97
CA GLU A 40 8.20 11.21 4.74
C GLU A 40 8.27 10.56 6.13
N ALA A 41 7.13 10.32 6.77
CA ALA A 41 7.08 9.60 8.05
C ALA A 41 7.50 8.13 7.90
N ALA A 42 7.12 7.46 6.81
CA ALA A 42 7.53 6.09 6.53
C ALA A 42 9.04 5.99 6.25
N GLN A 43 9.61 6.97 5.53
CA GLN A 43 11.06 7.05 5.30
C GLN A 43 11.84 7.13 6.61
N LYS A 44 11.40 7.97 7.55
CA LYS A 44 12.03 8.08 8.89
C LYS A 44 11.99 6.77 9.68
N VAL A 45 10.93 5.96 9.52
CA VAL A 45 10.87 4.63 10.13
C VAL A 45 11.91 3.71 9.50
N ALA A 46 12.01 3.69 8.17
CA ALA A 46 13.01 2.88 7.47
C ALA A 46 14.45 3.25 7.87
N GLU A 47 14.74 4.54 7.96
CA GLU A 47 16.03 5.05 8.45
C GLU A 47 16.32 4.59 9.88
N ALA A 48 15.34 4.68 10.79
CA ALA A 48 15.49 4.25 12.18
C ALA A 48 15.66 2.72 12.32
N VAL A 49 15.01 1.93 11.46
CA VAL A 49 15.25 0.47 11.40
C VAL A 49 16.68 0.18 10.97
N ASN A 50 17.15 0.85 9.91
CA ASN A 50 18.53 0.70 9.45
C ASN A 50 19.53 1.09 10.56
N GLN A 51 19.31 2.22 11.25
CA GLN A 51 20.14 2.62 12.38
C GLN A 51 20.15 1.59 13.50
N LEU A 52 18.99 1.02 13.85
CA LEU A 52 18.90 -0.04 14.85
C LEU A 52 19.68 -1.28 14.42
N ASP A 53 19.60 -1.69 13.16
CA ASP A 53 20.36 -2.82 12.64
C ASP A 53 21.87 -2.58 12.74
N GLN A 54 22.33 -1.37 12.39
CA GLN A 54 23.73 -0.98 12.50
C GLN A 54 24.27 -1.01 13.95
N THR A 55 23.39 -0.87 14.96
CA THR A 55 23.85 -0.93 16.36
C THR A 55 24.42 -2.28 16.77
N LYS A 56 24.07 -3.36 16.04
CA LYS A 56 24.64 -4.71 16.23
C LYS A 56 26.16 -4.74 16.02
N PHE A 57 26.68 -3.82 15.20
CA PHE A 57 28.11 -3.74 14.86
C PHE A 57 28.86 -2.67 15.68
N ALA A 58 28.16 -1.62 16.12
CA ALA A 58 28.78 -0.47 16.78
C ALA A 58 28.83 -0.54 18.32
N GLY A 59 28.01 -1.41 18.94
CA GLY A 59 27.91 -1.53 20.40
C GLY A 59 27.35 -0.28 21.11
N GLY A 60 26.73 -0.46 22.29
CA GLY A 60 26.40 0.63 23.22
C GLY A 60 25.33 1.65 22.81
N ARG A 61 24.77 1.59 21.60
CA ARG A 61 23.76 2.55 21.10
C ARG A 61 22.37 1.98 20.85
N GLU A 62 22.17 0.69 21.15
CA GLU A 62 20.92 -0.04 20.85
C GLU A 62 19.69 0.61 21.50
N VAL A 63 19.78 0.98 22.78
CA VAL A 63 18.65 1.59 23.50
C VAL A 63 18.22 2.92 22.87
N ALA A 64 19.18 3.75 22.48
CA ALA A 64 18.90 5.03 21.82
C ALA A 64 18.26 4.81 20.44
N ALA A 65 18.75 3.84 19.67
CA ALA A 65 18.20 3.47 18.37
C ALA A 65 16.78 2.88 18.49
N ARG A 66 16.51 2.03 19.48
CA ARG A 66 15.16 1.50 19.78
C ARG A 66 14.18 2.64 20.10
N ARG A 67 14.59 3.60 20.92
CA ARG A 67 13.77 4.79 21.24
C ARG A 67 13.54 5.67 20.01
N ALA A 68 14.53 5.81 19.14
CA ALA A 68 14.38 6.56 17.88
C ALA A 68 13.36 5.89 16.95
N LEU A 69 13.45 4.56 16.79
CA LEU A 69 12.50 3.75 16.03
C LEU A 69 11.07 3.88 16.60
N GLU A 70 10.92 3.77 17.91
CA GLU A 70 9.60 3.91 18.55
C GLU A 70 8.97 5.28 18.28
N ARG A 71 9.76 6.36 18.38
CA ARG A 71 9.29 7.72 18.07
C ARG A 71 8.89 7.87 16.61
N ALA A 72 9.67 7.33 15.68
CA ALA A 72 9.35 7.34 14.25
C ALA A 72 8.05 6.58 13.97
N ALA A 73 7.89 5.38 14.55
CA ALA A 73 6.70 4.55 14.39
C ALA A 73 5.44 5.22 14.97
N ARG A 74 5.54 5.86 16.14
CA ARG A 74 4.45 6.67 16.72
C ARG A 74 4.05 7.82 15.80
N SER A 75 5.03 8.53 15.24
CA SER A 75 4.79 9.63 14.30
C SER A 75 4.05 9.15 13.04
N LEU A 76 4.48 8.04 12.43
CA LEU A 76 3.81 7.44 11.28
C LEU A 76 2.37 7.03 11.62
N ARG A 77 2.15 6.38 12.77
CA ARG A 77 0.80 6.02 13.22
C ARG A 77 -0.11 7.24 13.35
N THR A 78 0.40 8.34 13.90
CA THR A 78 -0.36 9.61 13.98
C THR A 78 -0.71 10.14 12.59
N GLN A 79 0.22 10.12 11.63
CA GLN A 79 -0.06 10.58 10.26
C GLN A 79 -1.12 9.71 9.56
N LEU A 80 -1.04 8.38 9.71
CA LEU A 80 -2.04 7.46 9.16
C LEU A 80 -3.42 7.70 9.75
N ASN A 81 -3.53 7.85 11.07
CA ASN A 81 -4.81 8.17 11.73
C ASN A 81 -5.38 9.51 11.24
N ASN A 82 -4.54 10.52 11.04
CA ASN A 82 -4.98 11.81 10.51
C ASN A 82 -5.47 11.70 9.06
N ARG A 83 -4.78 10.92 8.24
CA ARG A 83 -5.17 10.64 6.86
C ARG A 83 -6.52 9.92 6.78
N GLU A 84 -6.75 8.92 7.63
CA GLU A 84 -8.02 8.20 7.71
C GLU A 84 -9.18 9.10 8.12
N LYS A 85 -8.99 9.91 9.18
CA LYS A 85 -9.97 10.92 9.61
C LYS A 85 -10.34 11.89 8.49
N ASN A 86 -9.36 12.32 7.69
CA ASN A 86 -9.58 13.23 6.58
C ASN A 86 -10.23 12.55 5.36
N ARG A 87 -10.06 11.23 5.19
CA ARG A 87 -10.74 10.44 4.14
C ARG A 87 -12.22 10.23 4.42
N GLY A 88 -12.61 10.03 5.68
CA GLY A 88 -14.01 9.82 6.06
C GLY A 88 -14.87 11.10 6.12
N ARG A 89 -14.28 12.27 5.83
CA ARG A 89 -14.94 13.59 5.88
C ARG A 89 -15.29 14.14 4.50
N LYS A 90 -14.93 13.43 3.43
CA LYS A 90 -15.27 13.72 2.03
C LYS A 90 -16.37 12.77 1.58
#